data_AF-A0A934BJ89-F1
#
_entry.id   AF-A0A934BJ89-F1
#
_cell.length_a   1.000
_cell.length_b   1.000
_cell.length_c   1.000
_cell.angle_alpha   90.00
_cell.angle_beta   90.00
_cell.angle_gamma   90.00
#
_symmetry.space_group_name_H-M   'P 1'
#
loop_
_entity.id
_entity.type
_entity.pdbx_description
1 polymer ?
#
loop_
_entity_poly.entity_id
_entity_poly.type
_entity_poly.pdbx_seq_one_letter_code
_entity_poly.pdbx_strand_id
1 'polypeptide(L)'
;MKSLTCKTQTTVLGFMCAGLLVLCAWLAWDYSSQKLHIAFAEDQIQIFSAMRTKALQSDAPEAASSLEYVVLYYPSGSKQEKDSRLDAMVERERARVIKEIIAYLCTKTGEDLGTSPDAWIRKYAKR
;
A
#
# COMPACT_ATOMS: atom_id res chain seq x y z
N MET A 1 50.93 -5.80 -36.88
CA MET A 1 50.34 -6.29 -35.60
C MET A 1 49.60 -5.22 -34.80
N LYS A 2 50.10 -3.98 -34.61
CA LYS A 2 49.43 -2.93 -33.80
C LYS A 2 47.99 -2.56 -34.22
N SER A 3 47.66 -2.68 -35.51
CA SER A 3 46.32 -2.34 -36.05
C SER A 3 45.20 -3.31 -35.63
N LEU A 4 45.50 -4.62 -35.51
CA LEU A 4 44.50 -5.59 -35.06
C LEU A 4 44.15 -5.42 -33.57
N THR A 5 45.16 -5.12 -32.74
CA THR A 5 44.97 -4.95 -31.29
C THR A 5 44.08 -3.75 -30.96
N CYS A 6 44.22 -2.64 -31.69
CA CYS A 6 43.39 -1.45 -31.54
C CYS A 6 41.92 -1.70 -31.92
N LYS A 7 41.67 -2.44 -33.03
CA LYS A 7 40.31 -2.79 -33.45
C LYS A 7 39.62 -3.70 -32.44
N THR A 8 40.29 -4.75 -31.96
CA THR A 8 39.75 -5.65 -30.93
C THR A 8 39.46 -4.89 -29.63
N GLN A 9 40.32 -3.94 -29.23
CA GLN A 9 40.08 -3.09 -28.05
C GLN A 9 38.85 -2.21 -28.21
N THR A 10 38.63 -1.59 -29.39
CA THR A 10 37.42 -0.79 -29.63
C THR A 10 36.14 -1.62 -29.62
N THR A 11 36.17 -2.84 -30.13
CA THR A 11 35.01 -3.75 -30.13
C THR A 11 34.68 -4.21 -28.71
N VAL A 12 35.68 -4.59 -27.91
CA VAL A 12 35.50 -4.98 -26.51
C VAL A 12 34.95 -3.81 -25.68
N LEU A 13 35.48 -2.60 -25.89
CA LEU A 13 34.96 -1.40 -25.22
C LEU A 13 33.50 -1.13 -25.60
N GLY A 14 33.14 -1.28 -26.89
CA GLY A 14 31.76 -1.15 -27.35
C GLY A 14 30.80 -2.14 -26.67
N PHE A 15 31.18 -3.41 -26.56
CA PHE A 15 30.38 -4.41 -25.85
C PHE A 15 30.28 -4.13 -24.35
N MET A 16 31.37 -3.66 -23.73
CA MET A 16 31.36 -3.27 -22.31
C MET A 16 30.42 -2.09 -22.06
N CYS A 17 30.47 -1.06 -22.92
CA CYS A 17 29.54 0.07 -22.85
C CYS A 17 28.09 -0.37 -23.07
N ALA A 18 27.82 -1.24 -24.05
CA ALA A 18 26.48 -1.78 -24.28
C ALA A 18 25.96 -2.58 -23.08
N GLY A 19 26.80 -3.44 -22.49
CA GLY A 19 26.46 -4.21 -21.29
C GLY A 19 26.17 -3.31 -20.08
N LEU A 20 26.98 -2.26 -19.89
CA LEU A 20 26.74 -1.25 -18.85
C LEU A 20 25.40 -0.51 -19.06
N LEU A 21 25.06 -0.14 -20.30
CA LEU A 21 23.78 0.50 -20.59
C LEU A 21 22.59 -0.41 -20.28
N VAL A 22 22.67 -1.69 -20.64
CA VAL A 22 21.63 -2.69 -20.31
C VAL A 22 21.48 -2.84 -18.80
N LEU A 23 22.60 -2.95 -18.07
CA LEU A 23 22.58 -3.04 -16.61
C LEU A 23 21.97 -1.79 -15.96
N CYS A 24 22.35 -0.60 -16.42
CA CYS A 24 21.79 0.66 -15.94
C CYS A 24 20.27 0.74 -16.20
N ALA A 25 19.82 0.33 -17.38
CA ALA A 25 18.39 0.30 -17.71
C ALA A 25 17.62 -0.67 -16.80
N TRP A 26 18.18 -1.86 -16.55
CA TRP A 26 17.56 -2.85 -15.68
C TRP A 26 17.47 -2.36 -14.22
N LEU A 27 18.56 -1.78 -13.69
CA LEU A 27 18.57 -1.20 -12.35
C LEU A 27 17.59 -0.03 -12.22
N ALA A 28 17.50 0.83 -13.23
CA ALA A 28 16.55 1.94 -13.24
C ALA A 28 15.09 1.43 -13.24
N TRP A 29 14.81 0.36 -13.99
CA TRP A 29 13.50 -0.28 -14.00
C TRP A 29 13.13 -0.88 -12.65
N ASP A 30 14.02 -1.68 -12.06
CA ASP A 30 13.81 -2.32 -10.75
C ASP A 30 13.58 -1.27 -9.65
N TYR A 31 14.43 -0.23 -9.62
CA TYR A 31 14.28 0.88 -8.68
C TYR A 31 12.95 1.62 -8.84
N SER A 32 12.52 1.85 -10.09
CA SER A 32 11.25 2.53 -10.37
C SER A 32 10.04 1.67 -9.94
N SER A 33 10.10 0.36 -10.17
CA SER A 33 9.06 -0.59 -9.74
C SER A 33 8.95 -0.61 -8.21
N GLN A 34 10.07 -0.69 -7.50
CA GLN A 34 10.07 -0.66 -6.03
C GLN A 34 9.48 0.64 -5.47
N LYS A 35 9.86 1.79 -6.04
CA LYS A 35 9.28 3.09 -5.67
C LYS A 35 7.76 3.13 -5.85
N LEU A 36 7.26 2.57 -6.93
CA LEU A 36 5.83 2.53 -7.20
C LEU A 36 5.08 1.69 -6.14
N HIS A 37 5.62 0.52 -5.77
CA HIS A 37 5.02 -0.32 -4.74
C HIS A 37 5.01 0.34 -3.36
N ILE A 38 6.06 1.08 -3.01
CA ILE A 38 6.13 1.88 -1.78
C ILE A 38 5.07 2.98 -1.81
N ALA A 39 5.00 3.77 -2.89
CA ALA A 39 4.03 4.85 -3.02
C ALA A 39 2.58 4.34 -2.89
N PHE A 40 2.25 3.20 -3.51
CA PHE A 40 0.92 2.59 -3.36
C PHE A 40 0.61 2.11 -1.94
N ALA A 41 1.61 1.66 -1.18
CA ALA A 41 1.42 1.27 0.22
C ALA A 41 1.21 2.50 1.10
N GLU A 42 2.00 3.55 0.88
CA GLU A 42 1.87 4.85 1.57
C GLU A 42 0.49 5.48 1.32
N ASP A 43 0.02 5.50 0.06
CA ASP A 43 -1.30 6.02 -0.31
C ASP A 43 -2.43 5.28 0.43
N GLN A 44 -2.36 3.94 0.51
CA GLN A 44 -3.37 3.14 1.22
C GLN A 44 -3.37 3.46 2.73
N ILE A 45 -2.19 3.52 3.34
CA ILE A 45 -2.03 3.89 4.75
C ILE A 45 -2.58 5.29 5.01
N GLN A 46 -2.31 6.25 4.11
CA GLN A 46 -2.84 7.61 4.23
C GLN A 46 -4.37 7.64 4.15
N ILE A 47 -4.96 6.84 3.25
CA ILE A 47 -6.42 6.72 3.15
C ILE A 47 -7.03 6.12 4.42
N PHE A 48 -6.42 5.09 5.00
CA PHE A 48 -6.89 4.54 6.28
C PHE A 48 -6.81 5.57 7.40
N SER A 49 -5.70 6.32 7.48
CA SER A 49 -5.53 7.40 8.45
C SER A 49 -6.57 8.52 8.27
N ALA A 50 -6.89 8.88 7.03
CA ALA A 50 -7.92 9.86 6.71
C ALA A 50 -9.32 9.36 7.14
N MET A 51 -9.65 8.10 6.85
CA MET A 51 -10.95 7.51 7.25
C MET A 51 -11.07 7.36 8.77
N ARG A 52 -9.99 6.99 9.44
CA ARG A 52 -9.91 7.02 10.90
C ARG A 52 -10.23 8.41 11.44
N THR A 53 -9.53 9.44 10.94
CA THR A 53 -9.71 10.82 11.40
C THR A 53 -11.15 11.28 11.19
N LYS A 54 -11.71 11.00 10.02
CA LYS A 54 -13.11 11.28 9.69
C LYS A 54 -14.05 10.59 10.69
N ALA A 55 -13.89 9.29 10.89
CA ALA A 55 -14.74 8.51 11.79
C ALA A 55 -14.74 9.07 13.23
N LEU A 56 -13.57 9.39 13.78
CA LEU A 56 -13.43 9.90 15.15
C LEU A 56 -14.08 11.28 15.36
N GLN A 57 -14.32 12.04 14.28
CA GLN A 57 -14.92 13.36 14.31
C GLN A 57 -16.40 13.37 13.91
N SER A 58 -16.96 12.21 13.56
CA SER A 58 -18.29 12.07 12.97
C SER A 58 -19.34 11.52 13.95
N ASP A 59 -20.60 11.44 13.51
CA ASP A 59 -21.62 10.67 14.22
C ASP A 59 -21.44 9.16 14.01
N ALA A 60 -22.22 8.35 14.74
CA ALA A 60 -22.09 6.89 14.66
C ALA A 60 -22.37 6.34 13.24
N PRO A 61 -23.41 6.82 12.51
CA PRO A 61 -23.61 6.40 11.13
C PRO A 61 -22.45 6.69 10.18
N GLU A 62 -21.87 7.89 10.23
CA GLU A 62 -20.76 8.28 9.37
C GLU A 62 -19.44 7.61 9.76
N ALA A 63 -19.22 7.37 11.06
CA ALA A 63 -18.12 6.56 11.53
C ALA A 63 -18.23 5.11 11.03
N ALA A 64 -19.44 4.54 11.00
CA ALA A 64 -19.68 3.20 10.46
C ALA A 64 -19.51 3.13 8.93
N SER A 65 -19.93 4.15 8.18
CA SER A 65 -19.63 4.23 6.74
C SER A 65 -18.12 4.38 6.47
N SER A 66 -17.39 5.09 7.33
CA SER A 66 -15.92 5.17 7.24
C SER A 66 -15.26 3.82 7.56
N LEU A 67 -15.80 3.06 8.52
CA LEU A 67 -15.37 1.70 8.82
C LEU A 67 -15.59 0.77 7.63
N GLU A 68 -16.77 0.82 7.01
CA GLU A 68 -17.11 0.05 5.80
C GLU A 68 -16.13 0.36 4.67
N TYR A 69 -15.83 1.64 4.46
CA TYR A 69 -14.85 2.04 3.45
C TYR A 69 -13.49 1.38 3.72
N VAL A 70 -12.97 1.43 4.96
CA VAL A 70 -11.68 0.81 5.31
C VAL A 70 -11.68 -0.70 5.09
N VAL A 71 -12.80 -1.39 5.38
CA VAL A 71 -12.91 -2.84 5.18
C VAL A 71 -12.88 -3.20 3.69
N LEU A 72 -13.54 -2.41 2.85
CA LEU A 72 -13.68 -2.71 1.42
C LEU A 72 -12.56 -2.14 0.55
N TYR A 73 -11.79 -1.16 1.06
CA TYR A 73 -10.80 -0.44 0.26
C TYR A 73 -9.60 -1.32 -0.09
N TYR A 74 -9.55 -1.81 -1.33
CA TYR A 74 -8.45 -2.60 -1.92
C TYR A 74 -7.89 -3.68 -0.99
N PRO A 75 -8.41 -4.91 -1.02
CA PRO A 75 -7.89 -5.98 -0.17
C PRO A 75 -6.43 -6.31 -0.53
N SER A 76 -5.74 -6.95 0.42
CA SER A 76 -4.44 -7.57 0.21
C SER A 76 -4.35 -8.31 -1.13
N GLY A 77 -3.23 -8.13 -1.83
CA GLY A 77 -3.00 -8.72 -3.15
C GLY A 77 -3.54 -7.92 -4.35
N SER A 78 -4.22 -6.78 -4.13
CA SER A 78 -4.77 -5.98 -5.24
C SER A 78 -3.76 -5.00 -5.87
N LYS A 79 -3.02 -4.26 -5.04
CA LYS A 79 -1.99 -3.28 -5.47
C LYS A 79 -0.57 -3.71 -5.10
N GLN A 80 -0.44 -4.65 -4.16
CA GLN A 80 0.80 -5.17 -3.62
C GLN A 80 0.83 -6.66 -3.89
N GLU A 81 2.03 -7.22 -4.01
CA GLU A 81 2.18 -8.67 -3.96
C GLU A 81 1.66 -9.17 -2.62
N LYS A 82 0.71 -10.10 -2.67
CA LYS A 82 0.09 -10.69 -1.49
C LYS A 82 1.16 -11.30 -0.60
N ASP A 83 1.03 -11.12 0.72
CA ASP A 83 1.96 -11.65 1.73
C ASP A 83 3.38 -11.04 1.66
N SER A 84 3.60 -10.04 0.81
CA SER A 84 4.83 -9.25 0.81
C SER A 84 4.95 -8.40 2.07
N ARG A 85 6.15 -7.89 2.34
CA ARG A 85 6.38 -7.00 3.50
C ARG A 85 5.52 -5.73 3.44
N LEU A 86 5.33 -5.16 2.26
CA LEU A 86 4.49 -3.96 2.08
C LEU A 86 3.02 -4.27 2.30
N ASP A 87 2.54 -5.40 1.77
CA ASP A 87 1.17 -5.89 2.01
C ASP A 87 0.90 -6.09 3.51
N ALA A 88 1.83 -6.75 4.21
CA ALA A 88 1.73 -6.96 5.65
C ALA A 88 1.74 -5.65 6.47
N MET A 89 2.44 -4.61 5.99
CA MET A 89 2.42 -3.28 6.62
C MET A 89 1.06 -2.59 6.43
N VAL A 90 0.51 -2.63 5.22
CA VAL A 90 -0.80 -2.08 4.89
C VAL A 90 -1.90 -2.77 5.69
N GLU A 91 -1.92 -4.10 5.74
CA GLU A 91 -2.94 -4.86 6.47
C GLU A 91 -2.84 -4.69 7.99
N ARG A 92 -1.62 -4.49 8.52
CA ARG A 92 -1.44 -4.12 9.93
C ARG A 92 -2.10 -2.79 10.25
N GLU A 93 -1.90 -1.78 9.40
CA GLU A 93 -2.51 -0.47 9.61
C GLU A 93 -4.03 -0.52 9.40
N ARG A 94 -4.52 -1.26 8.41
CA ARG A 94 -5.96 -1.51 8.22
C ARG A 94 -6.58 -2.09 9.50
N ALA A 95 -5.99 -3.16 10.04
CA ALA A 95 -6.47 -3.82 11.24
C ALA A 95 -6.43 -2.89 12.47
N ARG A 96 -5.40 -2.04 12.56
CA ARG A 96 -5.30 -1.03 13.62
C ARG A 96 -6.42 0.01 13.52
N VAL A 97 -6.64 0.58 12.33
CA VAL A 97 -7.68 1.59 12.09
C VAL A 97 -9.08 1.02 12.34
N ILE A 98 -9.35 -0.21 11.90
CA ILE A 98 -10.62 -0.91 12.17
C ILE A 98 -10.89 -0.96 13.68
N LYS A 99 -9.90 -1.38 14.48
CA LYS A 99 -10.03 -1.45 15.94
C LYS A 99 -10.30 -0.09 16.57
N GLU A 100 -9.61 0.95 16.11
CA GLU A 100 -9.78 2.31 16.64
C GLU A 100 -11.17 2.88 16.32
N ILE A 101 -11.69 2.66 15.10
CA ILE A 101 -13.03 3.10 14.73
C ILE A 101 -14.10 2.33 15.52
N ILE A 102 -13.93 1.02 15.71
CA ILE A 102 -14.85 0.22 16.54
C ILE A 102 -14.85 0.70 17.99
N ALA A 103 -13.68 0.95 18.58
CA ALA A 103 -13.58 1.46 19.94
C ALA A 103 -14.26 2.83 20.09
N TYR A 104 -14.13 3.68 19.08
CA TYR A 104 -14.85 4.95 19.02
C TYR A 104 -16.36 4.76 18.96
N LEU A 105 -16.85 3.89 18.07
CA LEU A 105 -18.28 3.59 17.95
C LEU A 105 -18.86 3.05 19.26
N CYS A 106 -18.14 2.14 19.93
CA CYS A 106 -18.51 1.63 21.25
C CYS A 106 -18.66 2.76 22.27
N THR A 107 -17.67 3.65 22.35
CA THR A 107 -17.70 4.81 23.25
C THR A 107 -18.82 5.79 22.91
N LYS A 108 -19.05 6.03 21.61
CA LYS A 108 -20.00 7.03 21.10
C LYS A 108 -21.45 6.59 21.28
N THR A 109 -21.72 5.29 21.17
CA THR A 109 -23.07 4.72 21.19
C THR A 109 -23.44 4.09 22.54
N GLY A 110 -22.44 3.73 23.36
CA GLY A 110 -22.63 2.99 24.60
C GLY A 110 -22.94 1.50 24.41
N GLU A 111 -22.82 0.99 23.19
CA GLU A 111 -23.08 -0.41 22.86
C GLU A 111 -21.79 -1.21 22.66
N ASP A 112 -21.84 -2.52 22.89
CA ASP A 112 -20.75 -3.45 22.53
C ASP A 112 -21.29 -4.49 21.54
N LEU A 113 -20.99 -4.30 20.25
CA LEU A 113 -21.31 -5.25 19.19
C LEU A 113 -20.13 -6.20 18.89
N GLY A 114 -19.10 -6.19 19.73
CA GLY A 114 -17.87 -6.94 19.56
C GLY A 114 -16.87 -6.28 18.61
N THR A 115 -15.83 -7.04 18.25
CA THR A 115 -14.68 -6.58 17.48
C THR A 115 -14.82 -6.77 15.96
N SER A 116 -15.89 -7.41 15.50
CA SER A 116 -16.15 -7.61 14.08
C SER A 116 -16.73 -6.33 13.46
N PRO A 117 -16.14 -5.81 12.36
CA PRO A 117 -16.66 -4.61 11.72
C PRO A 117 -18.06 -4.80 11.12
N ASP A 118 -18.43 -6.02 10.70
CA ASP A 118 -19.70 -6.30 10.01
C ASP A 118 -20.93 -5.96 10.86
N ALA A 119 -20.88 -6.18 12.18
CA ALA A 119 -21.98 -5.88 13.08
C ALA A 119 -22.21 -4.37 13.20
N TRP A 120 -21.12 -3.61 13.32
CA TRP A 120 -21.13 -2.15 13.38
C TRP A 120 -21.61 -1.53 12.07
N ILE A 121 -21.08 -1.99 10.94
CA ILE A 121 -21.47 -1.52 9.60
C ILE A 121 -22.96 -1.79 9.38
N ARG A 122 -23.43 -3.01 9.63
CA ARG A 122 -24.84 -3.38 9.40
C ARG A 122 -25.82 -2.54 10.21
N LYS A 123 -25.45 -2.19 11.45
CA LYS A 123 -26.35 -1.45 12.34
C LYS A 123 -26.34 0.06 12.07
N TYR A 124 -25.17 0.64 11.84
CA TYR A 124 -25.02 2.10 11.81
C TYR A 124 -24.75 2.69 10.44
N ALA A 125 -24.10 1.97 9.50
CA ALA A 125 -23.72 2.57 8.22
C ALA A 125 -24.97 3.04 7.45
N LYS A 126 -24.91 4.27 6.93
CA LYS A 126 -25.98 4.83 6.09
C LYS A 126 -26.07 4.03 4.79
N ARG A 127 -27.26 3.54 4.46
CA ARG A 127 -27.59 2.94 3.16
C ARG A 127 -28.30 3.94 2.28
#